data_AF-A0A1E3L2M9-F1
#
_entry.id   AF-A0A1E3L2M9-F1
#
_cell.length_a   1.000
_cell.length_b   1.000
_cell.length_c   1.000
_cell.angle_alpha   90.00
_cell.angle_beta   90.00
_cell.angle_gamma   90.00
#
_symmetry.space_group_name_H-M   'P 1'
#
loop_
_entity.id
_entity.type
_entity.pdbx_description
1 polymer ?
#
loop_
_entity_poly.entity_id
_entity_poly.type
_entity_poly.pdbx_seq_one_letter_code
_entity_poly.pdbx_strand_id
1 'polypeptide(L)'
;MWSKKEQLILWITAYFPLLFLIVAGFLYENNLLPSWLQKKNVALWFAHQWTGEALFIIIVLVLSIVLYRIVIVWLLAGIEQKLLSKKVGNQYAVRHFEKLSASEYSFFLITLLLPRIALDYSSIMNVALSLLVIIFIISVYVKTDTISSCPLFFVSGRQVLKGIISEHTLEEEREHPEYRKHVICLVKEKDLDLSTSYRGQHLVSNMYMIAKENSIKYIK
;
A
#
# COMPACT_ATOMS: atom_id res chain seq x y z
N MET A 1 -13.00 3.68 11.76
CA MET A 1 -11.68 3.02 11.76
C MET A 1 -11.69 1.94 10.70
N TRP A 2 -10.58 1.75 10.00
CA TRP A 2 -10.45 0.66 9.03
C TRP A 2 -10.45 -0.68 9.77
N SER A 3 -11.23 -1.62 9.23
CA SER A 3 -11.30 -2.99 9.71
C SER A 3 -10.24 -3.86 9.04
N LYS A 4 -10.20 -5.15 9.40
CA LYS A 4 -9.36 -6.15 8.71
C LYS A 4 -9.70 -6.28 7.21
N LYS A 5 -10.91 -5.88 6.79
CA LYS A 5 -11.32 -5.91 5.37
C LYS A 5 -10.52 -4.91 4.53
N GLU A 6 -10.37 -3.68 5.00
CA GLU A 6 -9.59 -2.64 4.30
C GLU A 6 -8.11 -3.03 4.23
N GLN A 7 -7.56 -3.64 5.29
CA GLN A 7 -6.21 -4.18 5.27
C GLN A 7 -6.05 -5.29 4.21
N LEU A 8 -7.03 -6.20 4.15
CA LEU A 8 -7.04 -7.27 3.16
C LEU A 8 -7.10 -6.70 1.74
N ILE A 9 -7.93 -5.68 1.50
CA ILE A 9 -8.01 -4.99 0.19
C ILE A 9 -6.66 -4.37 -0.17
N LEU A 10 -5.99 -3.68 0.76
CA LEU A 10 -4.67 -3.09 0.51
C LEU A 10 -3.64 -4.15 0.11
N TRP A 11 -3.59 -5.26 0.83
CA TRP A 11 -2.61 -6.32 0.57
C TRP A 11 -2.91 -7.12 -0.69
N ILE A 12 -4.17 -7.48 -0.95
CA ILE A 12 -4.55 -8.10 -2.23
C ILE A 12 -4.16 -7.18 -3.39
N THR A 13 -4.42 -5.88 -3.26
CA THR A 13 -4.04 -4.90 -4.27
C THR A 13 -2.52 -4.83 -4.42
N ALA A 14 -1.75 -4.80 -3.34
CA ALA A 14 -0.28 -4.81 -3.39
C ALA A 14 0.27 -6.03 -4.16
N TYR A 15 -0.36 -7.20 -4.02
CA TYR A 15 0.01 -8.42 -4.72
C TYR A 15 -0.58 -8.57 -6.13
N PHE A 16 -1.42 -7.63 -6.57
CA PHE A 16 -2.07 -7.66 -7.88
C PHE A 16 -1.11 -7.89 -9.07
N PRO A 17 0.04 -7.18 -9.19
CA PRO A 17 0.95 -7.43 -10.30
C PRO A 17 1.39 -8.89 -10.37
N LEU A 18 1.69 -9.50 -9.23
CA LEU A 18 2.14 -10.89 -9.16
C LEU A 18 1.01 -11.86 -9.47
N LEU A 19 -0.18 -11.64 -8.89
CA LEU A 19 -1.37 -12.44 -9.19
C LEU A 19 -1.72 -12.39 -10.68
N PHE A 20 -1.66 -11.20 -11.28
CA PHE A 20 -1.92 -11.02 -12.70
C PHE A 20 -0.91 -11.75 -13.57
N LEU A 21 0.39 -11.67 -13.25
CA LEU A 21 1.44 -12.41 -13.97
C LEU A 21 1.24 -13.93 -13.88
N ILE A 22 0.93 -14.46 -12.69
CA ILE A 22 0.72 -15.90 -12.50
C ILE A 22 -0.50 -16.38 -13.32
N VAL A 23 -1.63 -15.69 -13.21
CA VAL A 23 -2.86 -16.06 -13.92
C VAL A 23 -2.70 -15.91 -15.42
N ALA A 24 -2.18 -14.78 -15.89
CA ALA A 24 -1.97 -14.54 -17.32
C ALA A 24 -0.93 -15.50 -17.90
N GLY A 25 0.15 -15.79 -17.17
CA GLY A 25 1.16 -16.77 -17.56
C GLY A 25 0.55 -18.16 -17.72
N PHE A 26 -0.27 -18.61 -16.76
CA PHE A 26 -0.98 -19.88 -16.85
C PHE A 26 -1.92 -19.95 -18.06
N LEU A 27 -2.71 -18.90 -18.30
CA LEU A 27 -3.62 -18.83 -19.44
C LEU A 27 -2.86 -18.84 -20.78
N TYR A 28 -1.73 -18.14 -20.84
CA TYR A 28 -0.88 -18.06 -22.03
C TYR A 28 -0.21 -19.41 -22.33
N GLU A 29 0.37 -20.08 -21.33
CA GLU A 29 1.02 -21.38 -21.51
C GLU A 29 0.03 -22.50 -21.88
N ASN A 30 -1.21 -22.42 -21.37
CA ASN A 30 -2.25 -23.40 -21.65
C ASN A 30 -3.14 -23.05 -22.87
N ASN A 31 -2.79 -22.03 -23.65
CA ASN A 31 -3.57 -21.55 -24.82
C ASN A 31 -5.05 -21.24 -24.50
N LEU A 32 -5.35 -20.84 -23.26
CA LEU A 32 -6.70 -20.49 -22.79
C LEU A 32 -7.06 -19.03 -23.08
N LEU A 33 -6.12 -18.26 -23.62
CA LEU A 33 -6.38 -16.90 -24.06
C LEU A 33 -7.18 -16.87 -25.38
N PRO A 34 -7.95 -15.79 -25.61
CA PRO A 34 -8.62 -15.54 -26.88
C PRO A 34 -7.66 -15.68 -28.07
N SER A 35 -8.18 -16.11 -29.23
CA SER A 35 -7.37 -16.40 -30.42
C SER A 35 -6.41 -15.28 -30.83
N TRP A 36 -6.79 -14.01 -30.66
CA TRP A 36 -5.95 -12.84 -30.95
C TRP A 36 -4.75 -12.65 -29.99
N LEU A 37 -4.73 -13.30 -28.82
CA LEU A 37 -3.65 -13.30 -27.83
C LEU A 37 -2.84 -14.60 -27.77
N GLN A 38 -3.14 -15.56 -28.65
CA GLN A 38 -2.41 -16.83 -28.67
C GLN A 38 -1.00 -16.66 -29.25
N LYS A 39 -0.07 -17.53 -28.82
CA LYS A 39 1.37 -17.52 -29.20
C LYS A 39 1.61 -17.27 -30.69
N LYS A 40 0.81 -17.91 -31.55
CA LYS A 40 0.91 -17.79 -33.02
C LYS A 40 0.63 -16.37 -33.54
N ASN A 41 -0.33 -15.66 -32.97
CA ASN A 41 -0.73 -14.32 -33.41
C ASN A 41 0.12 -13.23 -32.78
N VAL A 42 0.56 -13.44 -31.54
CA VAL A 42 1.49 -12.51 -30.85
C VAL A 42 2.85 -12.49 -31.56
N ALA A 43 3.36 -13.64 -32.02
CA ALA A 43 4.59 -13.73 -32.79
C ALA A 43 4.51 -13.04 -34.17
N LEU A 44 3.30 -12.89 -34.73
CA LEU A 44 3.07 -12.16 -35.98
C LEU A 44 3.02 -10.64 -35.76
N TRP A 45 2.51 -10.18 -34.62
CA TRP A 45 2.38 -8.76 -34.29
C TRP A 45 3.67 -8.15 -33.76
N PHE A 46 4.52 -8.96 -33.12
CA PHE A 46 5.79 -8.54 -32.55
C PHE A 46 6.95 -9.19 -33.29
N ALA A 47 7.80 -8.37 -33.93
CA ALA A 47 8.95 -8.85 -34.70
C ALA A 47 9.89 -9.76 -33.89
N HIS A 48 9.91 -9.61 -32.56
CA HIS A 48 10.61 -10.51 -31.66
C HIS A 48 9.78 -10.79 -30.40
N GLN A 49 9.78 -12.03 -29.93
CA GLN A 49 8.98 -12.48 -28.78
C GLN A 49 9.22 -11.65 -27.50
N TRP A 50 10.47 -11.27 -27.23
CA TRP A 50 10.83 -10.46 -26.06
C TRP A 50 10.15 -9.09 -26.02
N THR A 51 9.82 -8.50 -27.18
CA THR A 51 9.14 -7.20 -27.24
C THR A 51 7.69 -7.29 -26.78
N GLY A 52 7.01 -8.40 -27.08
CA GLY A 52 5.67 -8.68 -26.58
C GLY A 52 5.65 -8.92 -25.06
N GLU A 53 6.64 -9.66 -24.56
CA GLU A 53 6.82 -9.90 -23.11
C GLU A 53 7.11 -8.59 -22.35
N ALA A 54 8.00 -7.74 -22.89
CA ALA A 54 8.30 -6.43 -22.31
C ALA A 54 7.07 -5.51 -22.30
N LEU A 55 6.32 -5.44 -23.40
CA LEU A 55 5.08 -4.67 -23.47
C LEU A 55 4.04 -5.17 -22.46
N PHE A 56 3.90 -6.49 -22.33
CA PHE A 56 3.01 -7.10 -21.36
C PHE A 56 3.38 -6.69 -19.92
N ILE A 57 4.66 -6.74 -19.55
CA ILE A 57 5.14 -6.29 -18.24
C ILE A 57 4.81 -4.81 -18.03
N ILE A 58 5.02 -3.95 -19.03
CA ILE A 58 4.68 -2.52 -18.95
C ILE A 58 3.18 -2.33 -18.71
N ILE A 59 2.33 -3.07 -19.42
CA ILE A 59 0.87 -3.03 -19.23
C ILE A 59 0.50 -3.43 -17.80
N VAL A 60 1.08 -4.51 -17.28
CA VAL A 60 0.84 -4.95 -15.90
C VAL A 60 1.25 -3.88 -14.88
N LEU A 61 2.40 -3.25 -15.08
CA LEU A 61 2.88 -2.17 -14.22
C LEU A 61 1.95 -0.96 -14.24
N VAL A 62 1.52 -0.52 -15.43
CA VAL A 62 0.60 0.62 -15.59
C VAL A 62 -0.75 0.31 -14.95
N LEU A 63 -1.33 -0.86 -15.23
CA LEU A 63 -2.59 -1.30 -14.62
C LEU A 63 -2.49 -1.36 -13.10
N SER A 64 -1.38 -1.87 -12.58
CA SER A 64 -1.13 -1.94 -11.13
C SER A 64 -1.08 -0.55 -10.51
N ILE A 65 -0.33 0.39 -11.09
CA ILE A 65 -0.24 1.77 -10.59
C ILE A 65 -1.62 2.45 -10.59
N VAL A 66 -2.39 2.28 -11.67
CA VAL A 66 -3.75 2.82 -11.78
C VAL A 66 -4.64 2.22 -10.69
N LEU A 67 -4.63 0.90 -10.52
CA LEU A 67 -5.40 0.21 -9.49
C LEU A 67 -5.02 0.69 -8.08
N TYR A 68 -3.71 0.82 -7.80
CA TYR A 68 -3.23 1.26 -6.50
C TYR A 68 -3.74 2.66 -6.17
N ARG A 69 -3.69 3.57 -7.15
CA ARG A 69 -4.20 4.93 -7.00
C ARG A 69 -5.71 4.95 -6.75
N ILE A 70 -6.47 4.15 -7.48
CA ILE A 70 -7.93 4.03 -7.29
C ILE A 70 -8.25 3.55 -5.87
N VAL A 71 -7.63 2.45 -5.44
CA VAL A 71 -7.90 1.83 -4.13
C VAL A 71 -7.57 2.78 -2.98
N ILE A 72 -6.42 3.45 -3.04
CA ILE A 72 -6.02 4.40 -1.99
C ILE A 72 -6.90 5.63 -1.94
N VAL A 73 -7.24 6.21 -3.10
CA VAL A 73 -8.14 7.38 -3.16
C VAL A 73 -9.50 6.99 -2.58
N TRP A 74 -10.00 5.80 -2.91
CA TRP A 74 -11.26 5.29 -2.37
C TRP A 74 -11.20 5.07 -0.86
N LEU A 75 -10.16 4.43 -0.33
CA LEU A 75 -10.00 4.16 1.11
C LEU A 75 -9.86 5.43 1.97
N LEU A 76 -9.22 6.47 1.42
CA LEU A 76 -9.02 7.75 2.11
C LEU A 76 -10.10 8.78 1.79
N ALA A 77 -11.04 8.46 0.90
CA ALA A 77 -12.10 9.36 0.47
C ALA A 77 -12.91 9.86 1.68
N GLY A 78 -13.07 11.18 1.76
CA GLY A 78 -13.85 11.82 2.81
C GLY A 78 -13.21 11.85 4.21
N ILE A 79 -12.13 11.10 4.48
CA ILE A 79 -11.42 11.18 5.77
C ILE A 79 -10.72 12.54 5.89
N GLU A 80 -10.03 12.97 4.84
CA GLU A 80 -9.35 14.28 4.78
C GLU A 80 -10.35 15.42 5.00
N GLN A 81 -11.49 15.41 4.30
CA GLN A 81 -12.52 16.44 4.46
C GLN A 81 -13.12 16.46 5.88
N LYS A 82 -13.30 15.29 6.51
CA LYS A 82 -13.81 15.20 7.89
C LYS A 82 -12.80 15.70 8.93
N LEU A 83 -11.51 15.43 8.71
CA LEU A 83 -10.40 15.98 9.52
C LEU A 83 -10.34 17.51 9.40
N LEU A 84 -10.36 18.03 8.17
CA LEU A 84 -10.27 19.48 7.93
C LEU A 84 -11.51 20.25 8.41
N SER A 85 -12.69 19.64 8.33
CA SER A 85 -13.94 20.24 8.83
C SER A 85 -14.14 20.11 10.34
N LYS A 86 -13.13 19.61 11.07
CA LYS A 86 -13.15 19.39 12.53
C LYS A 86 -14.28 18.47 13.01
N LYS A 87 -14.90 17.71 12.11
CA LYS A 87 -15.98 16.77 12.42
C LYS A 87 -15.48 15.51 13.11
N VAL A 88 -14.21 15.16 12.87
CA VAL A 88 -13.57 13.91 13.30
C VAL A 88 -12.11 14.18 13.67
N GLY A 89 -11.53 13.33 14.53
CA GLY A 89 -10.13 13.40 14.94
C GLY A 89 -9.86 14.29 16.16
N ASN A 90 -8.78 13.95 16.87
CA ASN A 90 -8.29 14.64 18.06
C ASN A 90 -7.12 15.56 17.71
N GLN A 91 -6.82 16.50 18.60
CA GLN A 91 -5.68 17.38 18.46
C GLN A 91 -4.42 16.69 19.03
N TYR A 92 -3.35 16.69 18.25
CA TYR A 92 -2.09 16.06 18.59
C TYR A 92 -0.92 17.02 18.40
N ALA A 93 0.01 17.01 19.34
CA ALA A 93 1.35 17.55 19.13
C ALA A 93 2.25 16.45 18.55
N VAL A 94 2.98 16.77 17.47
CA VAL A 94 3.99 15.88 16.91
C VAL A 94 5.32 16.18 17.59
N ARG A 95 5.88 15.21 18.32
CA ARG A 95 7.12 15.38 19.08
C ARG A 95 8.36 14.98 18.29
N HIS A 96 8.20 13.98 17.45
CA HIS A 96 9.27 13.44 16.63
C HIS A 96 8.67 12.80 15.38
N PHE A 97 9.39 12.87 14.26
CA PHE A 97 9.08 12.09 13.08
C PHE A 97 10.36 11.71 12.33
N GLU A 98 10.33 10.54 11.73
CA GLU A 98 11.36 9.98 10.87
C GLU A 98 10.71 9.32 9.65
N LYS A 99 11.42 9.28 8.53
CA LYS A 99 10.95 8.52 7.36
C LYS A 99 11.13 7.02 7.64
N LEU A 100 10.20 6.21 7.15
CA LEU A 100 10.37 4.77 7.17
C LEU A 100 11.65 4.39 6.39
N SER A 101 12.44 3.52 7.00
CA SER A 101 13.67 2.99 6.45
C SER A 101 13.39 2.03 5.30
N ALA A 102 14.32 1.91 4.34
CA ALA A 102 14.21 0.93 3.26
C ALA A 102 14.14 -0.52 3.80
N SER A 103 14.75 -0.79 4.97
CA SER A 103 14.68 -2.08 5.66
C SER A 103 13.25 -2.46 6.06
N GLU A 104 12.41 -1.50 6.45
CA GLU A 104 11.01 -1.78 6.83
C GLU A 104 10.16 -2.23 5.62
N TYR A 105 10.60 -1.93 4.40
CA TYR A 105 9.98 -2.42 3.15
C TYR A 105 10.64 -3.68 2.60
N SER A 106 11.82 -4.05 3.09
CA SER A 106 12.59 -5.18 2.55
C SER A 106 11.87 -6.51 2.74
N PHE A 107 11.13 -6.67 3.85
CA PHE A 107 10.31 -7.86 4.07
C PHE A 107 9.24 -8.04 2.99
N PHE A 108 8.55 -6.97 2.61
CA PHE A 108 7.60 -6.99 1.49
C PHE A 108 8.27 -7.43 0.18
N LEU A 109 9.40 -6.80 -0.17
CA LEU A 109 10.14 -7.13 -1.39
C LEU A 109 10.59 -8.60 -1.43
N ILE A 110 11.10 -9.14 -0.32
CA ILE A 110 11.49 -10.55 -0.23
C ILE A 110 10.26 -11.45 -0.41
N THR A 111 9.15 -11.13 0.24
CA THR A 111 7.91 -11.91 0.12
C THR A 111 7.24 -11.86 -1.25
N LEU A 112 7.53 -10.86 -2.08
CA LEU A 112 7.11 -10.83 -3.50
C LEU A 112 7.89 -11.84 -4.36
N LEU A 113 9.11 -12.19 -3.99
CA LEU A 113 9.95 -13.11 -4.75
C LEU A 113 9.65 -14.58 -4.45
N LEU A 114 9.18 -14.88 -3.24
CA LEU A 114 8.87 -16.24 -2.78
C LEU A 114 7.93 -17.03 -3.73
N PRO A 115 6.77 -16.49 -4.16
CA PRO A 115 5.88 -17.22 -5.06
C PRO A 115 6.47 -17.43 -6.47
N ARG A 116 7.50 -16.67 -6.85
CA ARG A 116 8.16 -16.84 -8.15
C ARG A 116 9.10 -18.03 -8.18
N ILE A 117 9.41 -18.69 -7.08
CA ILE A 117 10.33 -19.84 -7.09
C ILE A 117 9.68 -21.07 -7.77
N ALA A 118 8.35 -21.10 -7.88
CA ALA A 118 7.59 -22.09 -8.63
C ALA A 118 7.28 -21.62 -10.07
N LEU A 119 8.30 -21.54 -10.94
CA LEU A 119 8.21 -20.90 -12.27
C LEU A 119 7.49 -21.69 -13.36
N ASP A 120 7.12 -22.95 -13.15
CA ASP A 120 6.40 -23.68 -14.18
C ASP A 120 4.89 -23.38 -14.10
N TYR A 121 4.51 -22.31 -14.79
CA TYR A 121 3.12 -21.86 -14.93
C TYR A 121 2.28 -22.71 -15.90
N SER A 122 2.82 -23.77 -16.51
CA SER A 122 1.99 -24.71 -17.27
C SER A 122 1.16 -25.60 -16.34
N SER A 123 1.71 -25.92 -15.17
CA SER A 123 1.09 -26.80 -14.18
C SER A 123 0.10 -26.05 -13.29
N ILE A 124 -1.15 -26.52 -13.26
CA ILE A 124 -2.18 -25.99 -12.35
C ILE A 124 -1.81 -26.17 -10.88
N MET A 125 -1.03 -27.23 -10.56
CA MET A 125 -0.55 -27.49 -9.20
C MET A 125 0.41 -26.38 -8.74
N ASN A 126 1.32 -25.96 -9.62
CA ASN A 126 2.29 -24.90 -9.30
C ASN A 126 1.60 -23.54 -9.13
N VAL A 127 0.60 -23.25 -9.95
CA VAL A 127 -0.23 -22.04 -9.80
C VAL A 127 -1.00 -22.07 -8.48
N ALA A 128 -1.66 -23.18 -8.15
CA ALA A 128 -2.39 -23.34 -6.90
C ALA A 128 -1.48 -23.17 -5.68
N LEU A 129 -0.29 -23.78 -5.71
CA LEU A 129 0.72 -23.63 -4.66
C LEU A 129 1.18 -22.16 -4.52
N SER A 130 1.46 -21.48 -5.63
CA SER A 130 1.87 -20.07 -5.65
C SER A 130 0.79 -19.15 -5.07
N LEU A 131 -0.49 -19.38 -5.45
CA LEU A 131 -1.63 -18.65 -4.91
C LEU A 131 -1.80 -18.91 -3.40
N LEU A 132 -1.61 -20.15 -2.94
CA LEU A 132 -1.67 -20.50 -1.53
C LEU A 132 -0.60 -19.76 -0.74
N VAL A 133 0.64 -19.70 -1.24
CA VAL A 133 1.73 -18.95 -0.61
C VAL A 133 1.39 -17.45 -0.54
N ILE A 134 0.84 -16.86 -1.60
CA ILE A 134 0.41 -15.45 -1.60
C ILE A 134 -0.69 -15.21 -0.56
N ILE A 135 -1.71 -16.06 -0.51
CA ILE A 135 -2.80 -15.96 0.47
C ILE A 135 -2.27 -16.08 1.89
N PHE A 136 -1.34 -17.00 2.14
CA PHE A 136 -0.69 -17.16 3.44
C PHE A 136 0.07 -15.90 3.84
N ILE A 137 0.88 -15.35 2.94
CA ILE A 137 1.63 -14.11 3.19
C ILE A 137 0.69 -12.94 3.48
N ILE A 138 -0.34 -12.73 2.66
CA ILE A 138 -1.36 -11.69 2.89
C ILE A 138 -2.02 -11.86 4.27
N SER A 139 -2.33 -13.10 4.64
CA SER A 139 -2.93 -13.40 5.95
C SER A 139 -2.00 -13.05 7.10
N VAL A 140 -0.70 -13.34 6.98
CA VAL A 140 0.32 -12.93 7.97
C VAL A 140 0.37 -11.41 8.09
N TYR A 141 0.39 -10.68 6.97
CA TYR A 141 0.41 -9.21 7.00
C TYR A 141 -0.83 -8.59 7.65
N VAL A 142 -2.02 -9.10 7.34
CA VAL A 142 -3.27 -8.65 7.96
C VAL A 142 -3.32 -9.01 9.44
N LYS A 143 -2.77 -10.16 9.84
CA LYS A 143 -2.73 -10.59 11.25
C LYS A 143 -1.73 -9.79 12.08
N THR A 144 -0.59 -9.43 11.49
CA THR A 144 0.48 -8.65 12.15
C THR A 144 0.24 -7.14 12.14
N ASP A 145 -0.84 -6.68 11.49
CA ASP A 145 -1.20 -5.26 11.38
C ASP A 145 -0.08 -4.39 10.75
N THR A 146 0.78 -5.00 9.92
CA THR A 146 1.97 -4.36 9.33
C THR A 146 1.60 -3.47 8.13
N ILE A 147 0.56 -2.66 8.24
CA ILE A 147 -0.03 -1.91 7.11
C ILE A 147 0.90 -0.80 6.62
N SER A 148 1.77 -0.30 7.49
CA SER A 148 2.72 0.77 7.19
C SER A 148 3.73 0.46 6.10
N SER A 149 4.05 -0.82 5.88
CA SER A 149 4.94 -1.26 4.81
C SER A 149 4.22 -1.49 3.49
N CYS A 150 2.90 -1.24 3.42
CA CYS A 150 2.13 -1.45 2.19
C CYS A 150 2.57 -0.45 1.11
N PRO A 151 3.01 -0.93 -0.07
CA PRO A 151 3.56 -0.08 -1.13
C PRO A 151 2.51 0.84 -1.76
N LEU A 152 1.22 0.55 -1.57
CA LEU A 152 0.13 1.39 -2.08
C LEU A 152 0.24 2.85 -1.58
N PHE A 153 0.79 3.06 -0.38
CA PHE A 153 0.96 4.42 0.13
C PHE A 153 1.97 5.25 -0.67
N PHE A 154 2.91 4.64 -1.41
CA PHE A 154 3.86 5.39 -2.25
C PHE A 154 3.19 6.14 -3.40
N VAL A 155 2.10 5.58 -3.94
CA VAL A 155 1.35 6.22 -5.03
C VAL A 155 0.22 7.12 -4.53
N SER A 156 0.05 7.23 -3.21
CA SER A 156 -1.02 8.00 -2.59
C SER A 156 -0.82 9.52 -2.65
N GLY A 157 0.40 9.98 -2.98
CA GLY A 157 0.80 11.37 -2.83
C GLY A 157 0.97 11.81 -1.37
N ARG A 158 0.93 10.88 -0.42
CA ARG A 158 1.17 11.09 1.01
C ARG A 158 2.46 10.39 1.43
N GLN A 159 3.12 10.94 2.44
CA GLN A 159 4.27 10.32 3.07
C GLN A 159 3.81 9.47 4.25
N VAL A 160 4.48 8.35 4.44
CA VAL A 160 4.33 7.50 5.62
C VAL A 160 5.55 7.76 6.49
N LEU A 161 5.32 8.39 7.64
CA LEU A 161 6.34 8.76 8.61
C LEU A 161 6.13 7.97 9.89
N LYS A 162 7.21 7.54 10.53
CA LYS A 162 7.14 7.02 11.90
C LYS A 162 7.32 8.20 12.85
N GLY A 163 6.56 8.28 13.92
CA GLY A 163 6.61 9.44 14.80
C GLY A 163 6.06 9.19 16.19
N ILE A 164 6.18 10.22 17.01
CA ILE A 164 5.63 10.26 18.36
C ILE A 164 4.61 11.38 18.41
N ILE A 165 3.37 11.03 18.78
CA ILE A 165 2.28 12.00 18.97
C ILE A 165 1.77 11.96 20.40
N SER A 166 1.28 13.10 20.89
CA SER A 166 0.60 13.20 22.18
C SER A 166 -0.57 14.17 22.13
N GLU A 167 -1.59 13.91 22.93
CA GLU A 167 -2.74 14.80 23.17
C GLU A 167 -2.47 15.77 24.34
N HIS A 168 -1.33 15.58 25.02
CA HIS A 168 -0.99 16.24 26.28
C HIS A 168 0.16 17.24 26.11
N THR A 169 0.33 18.06 27.15
CA THR A 169 1.40 19.07 27.21
C THR A 169 2.76 18.44 27.49
N LEU A 170 3.84 19.18 27.26
CA LEU A 170 5.20 18.69 27.52
C LEU A 170 5.47 18.42 29.01
N GLU A 171 4.75 19.10 29.90
CA GLU A 171 4.86 18.94 31.35
C GLU A 171 4.23 17.62 31.78
N GLU A 172 3.00 17.37 31.35
CA GLU A 172 2.29 16.11 31.58
C GLU A 172 3.04 14.91 30.99
N GLU A 173 3.66 15.05 29.81
CA GLU A 173 4.48 13.98 29.20
C GLU A 173 5.77 13.67 29.96
N ARG A 174 6.32 14.63 30.73
CA ARG A 174 7.53 14.40 31.54
C ARG A 174 7.19 13.58 32.78
N GLU A 175 6.03 13.84 33.36
CA GLU A 175 5.52 13.09 34.52
C GLU A 175 4.98 11.73 34.11
N HIS A 176 4.35 11.64 32.92
CA HIS A 176 3.74 10.43 32.38
C HIS A 176 4.22 10.15 30.94
N PRO A 177 5.38 9.47 30.79
CA PRO A 177 5.92 9.10 29.49
C PRO A 177 4.97 8.24 28.64
N GLU A 178 4.04 7.49 29.24
CA GLU A 178 3.01 6.71 28.52
C GLU A 178 2.09 7.54 27.61
N TYR A 179 2.03 8.86 27.83
CA TYR A 179 1.28 9.78 26.98
C TYR A 179 1.87 9.98 25.59
N ARG A 180 3.11 9.50 25.37
CA ARG A 180 3.77 9.48 24.07
C ARG A 180 3.40 8.23 23.30
N LYS A 181 2.59 8.41 22.26
CA LYS A 181 2.17 7.31 21.38
C LYS A 181 3.14 7.20 20.22
N HIS A 182 3.80 6.04 20.10
CA HIS A 182 4.56 5.67 18.90
C HIS A 182 3.61 5.27 17.79
N VAL A 183 3.61 6.05 16.71
CA VAL A 183 2.62 5.94 15.64
C VAL A 183 3.26 6.01 14.26
N ILE A 184 2.46 5.66 13.26
CA ILE A 184 2.80 5.81 11.86
C ILE A 184 1.83 6.83 11.26
N CYS A 185 2.37 7.98 10.89
CA CYS A 185 1.66 9.14 10.40
C CYS A 185 1.57 9.08 8.87
N LEU A 186 0.35 9.11 8.34
CA LEU A 186 0.08 9.35 6.93
C LEU A 186 -0.20 10.84 6.74
N VAL A 187 0.71 11.55 6.07
CA VAL A 187 0.70 13.01 5.94
C VAL A 187 0.83 13.46 4.50
N LYS A 188 0.25 14.60 4.15
CA LYS A 188 0.34 15.15 2.79
C LYS A 188 1.57 16.06 2.64
N GLU A 189 1.92 16.73 3.73
CA GLU A 189 3.06 17.62 3.84
C GLU A 189 4.37 16.85 3.80
N LYS A 190 5.42 17.47 3.25
CA LYS A 190 6.74 16.84 3.16
C LYS A 190 7.45 16.76 4.52
N ASP A 191 7.21 17.75 5.36
CA ASP A 191 7.81 17.87 6.69
C ASP A 191 6.73 18.34 7.67
N LEU A 192 6.79 17.80 8.90
CA LEU A 192 5.93 18.22 9.99
C LEU A 192 6.65 19.27 10.85
N ASP A 193 5.92 20.30 11.22
CA ASP A 193 6.36 21.36 12.12
C ASP A 193 6.02 20.97 13.56
N LEU A 194 7.05 20.58 14.30
CA LEU A 194 6.96 20.13 15.70
C LEU A 194 6.39 21.20 16.64
N SER A 195 6.40 22.47 16.25
CA SER A 195 5.86 23.57 17.04
C SER A 195 4.35 23.74 16.90
N THR A 196 3.73 23.07 15.92
CA THR A 196 2.30 23.21 15.62
C THR A 196 1.50 22.00 16.06
N SER A 197 0.26 22.24 16.49
CA SER A 197 -0.70 21.16 16.71
C SER A 197 -1.33 20.73 15.40
N TYR A 198 -1.56 19.42 15.28
CA TYR A 198 -2.19 18.79 14.14
C TYR A 198 -3.50 18.16 14.55
N ARG A 199 -4.38 17.92 13.58
CA ARG A 199 -5.54 17.06 13.80
C ARG A 199 -5.23 15.67 13.26
N GLY A 200 -5.41 14.66 14.11
CA GLY A 200 -5.13 13.28 13.80
C GLY A 200 -6.37 12.40 13.92
N GLN A 201 -6.55 11.49 12.97
CA GLN A 201 -7.58 10.45 13.03
C GLN A 201 -6.91 9.09 12.97
N HIS A 202 -7.24 8.24 13.94
CA HIS A 202 -6.84 6.84 13.91
C HIS A 202 -7.46 6.15 12.71
N LEU A 203 -6.61 5.51 11.90
CA LEU A 203 -7.03 4.67 10.79
C LEU A 203 -7.14 3.22 11.27
N VAL A 204 -6.02 2.64 11.70
CA VAL A 204 -5.86 1.22 12.00
C VAL A 204 -4.55 0.95 12.74
N SER A 205 -4.55 0.02 13.70
CA SER A 205 -3.35 -0.32 14.49
C SER A 205 -2.66 0.93 15.07
N ASN A 206 -1.39 1.18 14.78
CA ASN A 206 -0.66 2.39 15.16
C ASN A 206 -0.65 3.47 14.05
N MET A 207 -1.45 3.31 12.99
CA MET A 207 -1.49 4.24 11.85
C MET A 207 -2.54 5.34 12.04
N TYR A 208 -2.09 6.58 11.89
CA TYR A 208 -2.89 7.79 12.00
C TYR A 208 -2.79 8.62 10.73
N MET A 209 -3.92 9.13 10.26
CA MET A 209 -3.91 10.21 9.28
C MET A 209 -3.77 11.53 10.01
N ILE A 210 -2.77 12.33 9.67
CA ILE A 210 -2.50 13.61 10.30
C ILE A 210 -2.61 14.72 9.26
N ALA A 211 -3.33 15.79 9.60
CA ALA A 211 -3.53 16.96 8.76
C ALA A 211 -3.29 18.25 9.54
N LYS A 212 -2.64 19.24 8.91
CA LYS A 212 -2.45 20.56 9.51
C LYS A 212 -3.78 21.31 9.54
N GLU A 213 -4.12 21.89 10.68
CA GLU A 213 -5.41 22.56 10.90
C GLU A 213 -5.68 23.74 9.93
N ASN A 214 -4.62 24.31 9.34
CA ASN A 214 -4.68 25.45 8.43
C ASN A 214 -4.52 25.12 6.93
N SER A 215 -4.59 23.85 6.51
CA SER A 215 -4.41 23.49 5.09
C SER A 215 -5.64 23.78 4.18
N ILE A 216 -6.56 24.65 4.58
CA ILE A 216 -7.77 25.03 3.81
C ILE A 216 -7.46 25.91 2.59
N LYS A 217 -6.22 26.37 2.40
CA LYS A 217 -5.87 27.07 1.16
C LYS A 217 -5.53 26.06 0.06
N TYR A 218 -6.27 26.13 -1.05
CA TYR A 218 -6.06 25.45 -2.34
C TYR A 218 -6.74 24.09 -2.54
N ILE A 219 -8.07 24.09 -2.62
CA ILE A 219 -8.78 23.28 -3.61
C ILE A 219 -9.66 24.26 -4.40
N LYS A 220 -9.20 24.64 -5.59
CA LYS A 220 -10.01 25.19 -6.68
C LYS A 220 -10.03 24.14 -7.78
#